data_AF-A0A3D1TD02-F1
#
_entry.id   AF-A0A3D1TD02-F1
#
_cell.length_a   1.000
_cell.length_b   1.000
_cell.length_c   1.000
_cell.angle_alpha   90.00
_cell.angle_beta   90.00
_cell.angle_gamma   90.00
#
_symmetry.space_group_name_H-M   'P 1'
#
loop_
_entity.id
_entity.type
_entity.pdbx_description
1 polymer ?
#
loop_
_entity_poly.entity_id
_entity_poly.type
_entity_poly.pdbx_seq_one_letter_code
_entity_poly.pdbx_strand_id
1 'polypeptide(L)'
;WWLHHSLHALDQALQVRGSRLVIQQGPPAQTLIQAADRFNAQTVLCNRVGEPDWDRLDRTVEAALGPIGVSLVRLDMDGILDLDTVRNQSGKPYQIFTPFWKNFQTLASPSPPLPAPQALPSTDFIPAEASAAIEELSLLPRPRWDAGLAANWTPGEASARKQLEHFLADALDEYHQTRDTPAQPGTSRLSPHLHFGEISPREVWVRVQNAPPSQGMRSFARQLGWREFSRSILRQHPESPLRPLRPEFEGFPWRTAPEALAAWQQGQTGYPIVDAGMRELWQTGWMHNRVRMIVGSLLVKHMLISWAEGAAWFWDTLVDADLANNTMGWQWVGGCGADAAPYFRIFNPVTQSRKFDPQGHYIRRWIPEIGELPNALIHSPWDAPSDVLAQHQVTLGRDYPTPIVDLGTGRRRALFAFASLKKDRFQGFE
;
A
#
# COMPACT_ATOMS: atom_id res chain seq x y z
N TRP A 1 -8.68 10.45 6.98
CA TRP A 1 -9.14 9.66 8.14
C TRP A 1 -8.00 9.16 9.03
N TRP A 2 -7.09 8.30 8.55
CA TRP A 2 -6.01 7.73 9.38
C TRP A 2 -5.16 8.78 10.08
N LEU A 3 -4.66 9.76 9.31
CA LEU A 3 -3.86 10.88 9.81
C LEU A 3 -4.52 11.63 10.97
N HIS A 4 -5.84 11.86 10.92
CA HIS A 4 -6.58 12.56 11.99
C HIS A 4 -6.42 11.83 13.33
N HIS A 5 -6.70 10.53 13.35
CA HIS A 5 -6.60 9.72 14.57
C HIS A 5 -5.15 9.51 15.00
N SER A 6 -4.24 9.39 14.05
CA SER A 6 -2.79 9.28 14.31
C SER A 6 -2.25 10.55 15.01
N LEU A 7 -2.65 11.74 14.55
CA LEU A 7 -2.27 13.02 15.18
C LEU A 7 -2.81 13.13 16.60
N HIS A 8 -4.06 12.71 16.86
CA HIS A 8 -4.59 12.68 18.23
C HIS A 8 -3.83 11.69 19.12
N ALA A 9 -3.51 10.50 18.62
CA ALA A 9 -2.73 9.52 19.37
C ALA A 9 -1.32 10.03 19.68
N LEU A 10 -0.68 10.71 18.73
CA LEU A 10 0.62 11.33 18.90
C LEU A 10 0.57 12.46 19.94
N ASP A 11 -0.41 13.38 19.83
CA ASP A 11 -0.56 14.48 20.77
C ASP A 11 -0.77 13.97 22.21
N GLN A 12 -1.64 12.97 22.41
CA GLN A 12 -1.82 12.33 23.71
C GLN A 12 -0.51 11.73 24.25
N ALA A 13 0.27 11.06 23.39
CA ALA A 13 1.56 10.50 23.78
C ALA A 13 2.60 11.58 24.15
N LEU A 14 2.55 12.75 23.51
CA LEU A 14 3.40 13.90 23.85
C LEU A 14 2.97 14.55 25.18
N GLN A 15 1.66 14.69 25.42
CA GLN A 15 1.10 15.23 26.66
C GLN A 15 1.49 14.43 27.90
N VAL A 16 1.46 13.10 27.82
CA VAL A 16 1.94 12.21 28.90
C VAL A 16 3.43 12.46 29.22
N ARG A 17 4.20 12.97 28.27
CA ARG A 17 5.63 13.29 28.42
C ARG A 17 5.90 14.76 28.74
N GLY A 18 4.85 15.54 29.02
CA GLY A 18 4.98 16.95 29.38
C GLY A 18 5.14 17.90 28.20
N SER A 19 4.80 17.49 26.97
CA SER A 19 4.82 18.36 25.79
C SER A 19 3.49 18.28 25.03
N ARG A 20 3.39 18.87 23.83
CA ARG A 20 2.17 18.77 23.01
C ARG A 20 2.51 18.87 21.53
N LEU A 21 1.58 18.44 20.69
CA LEU A 21 1.67 18.63 19.25
C LEU A 21 1.25 20.06 18.88
N VAL A 22 2.09 20.76 18.13
CA VAL A 22 1.76 22.07 17.55
C VAL A 22 1.42 21.88 16.08
N ILE A 23 0.22 22.29 15.69
CA ILE A 23 -0.28 22.21 14.32
C ILE A 23 -0.23 23.59 13.67
N GLN A 24 0.42 23.67 12.51
CA GLN A 24 0.41 24.87 11.67
C GLN A 24 -0.07 24.53 10.26
N GLN A 25 -0.85 25.43 9.66
CA GLN A 25 -1.37 25.30 8.31
C GLN A 25 -0.80 26.40 7.42
N GLY A 26 -0.20 26.01 6.30
CA GLY A 26 0.37 26.94 5.34
C GLY A 26 1.56 26.35 4.58
N PRO A 27 2.25 27.15 3.76
CA PRO A 27 3.45 26.73 3.05
C PRO A 27 4.53 26.27 4.05
N PRO A 28 5.05 25.02 3.97
CA PRO A 28 5.91 24.45 5.01
C PRO A 28 7.16 25.29 5.36
N ALA A 29 7.80 25.90 4.35
CA ALA A 29 8.97 26.75 4.59
C ALA A 29 8.60 28.01 5.40
N GLN A 30 7.45 28.62 5.11
CA GLN A 30 7.00 29.83 5.81
C GLN A 30 6.57 29.52 7.24
N THR A 31 5.81 28.44 7.44
CA THR A 31 5.38 28.01 8.78
C THR A 31 6.57 27.63 9.64
N LEU A 32 7.57 26.91 9.10
CA LEU A 32 8.79 26.59 9.83
C LEU A 32 9.66 27.81 10.17
N ILE A 33 9.74 28.83 9.29
CA ILE A 33 10.39 30.10 9.61
C ILE A 33 9.69 30.77 10.81
N GLN A 34 8.36 30.87 10.77
CA GLN A 34 7.57 31.47 11.84
C GLN A 34 7.70 30.70 13.15
N ALA A 35 7.72 29.37 13.08
CA ALA A 35 7.95 28.51 14.22
C ALA A 35 9.37 28.71 14.79
N ALA A 36 10.39 28.77 13.93
CA ALA A 36 11.77 28.96 14.38
C ALA A 36 11.98 30.30 15.08
N ASP A 37 11.42 31.40 14.54
CA ASP A 37 11.43 32.71 15.19
C ASP A 37 10.70 32.68 16.54
N ARG A 38 9.48 32.12 16.56
CA ARG A 38 8.66 32.01 17.78
C ARG A 38 9.33 31.20 18.89
N PHE A 39 10.04 30.14 18.53
CA PHE A 39 10.72 29.26 19.49
C PHE A 39 12.18 29.61 19.72
N ASN A 40 12.69 30.67 19.08
CA ASN A 40 14.12 30.98 19.05
C ASN A 40 14.97 29.74 18.72
N ALA A 41 14.47 28.92 17.78
CA ALA A 41 15.07 27.64 17.45
C ALA A 41 16.30 27.84 16.58
N GLN A 42 17.40 27.15 16.90
CA GLN A 42 18.62 27.13 16.08
C GLN A 42 18.62 25.96 15.08
N THR A 43 17.81 24.94 15.35
CA THR A 43 17.80 23.70 14.60
C THR A 43 16.37 23.17 14.45
N VAL A 44 16.02 22.73 13.25
CA VAL A 44 14.85 21.92 12.95
C VAL A 44 15.30 20.49 12.67
N LEU A 45 14.70 19.52 13.35
CA LEU A 45 14.96 18.09 13.16
C LEU A 45 13.77 17.45 12.44
N CYS A 46 14.00 16.68 11.39
CA CYS A 46 12.97 15.89 10.74
C CYS A 46 13.49 14.51 10.34
N ASN A 47 12.58 13.54 10.21
CA ASN A 47 12.87 12.27 9.56
C ASN A 47 12.75 12.46 8.05
N ARG A 48 13.73 11.96 7.29
CA ARG A 48 13.70 11.98 5.83
C ARG A 48 12.66 10.97 5.32
N VAL A 49 11.85 11.41 4.36
CA VAL A 49 10.91 10.54 3.62
C VAL A 49 11.53 10.20 2.27
N GLY A 50 11.53 8.91 1.91
CA GLY A 50 12.22 8.39 0.71
C GLY A 50 11.55 8.69 -0.64
N GLU A 51 10.67 9.68 -0.70
CA GLU A 51 9.82 9.99 -1.86
C GLU A 51 10.28 11.29 -2.57
N PRO A 52 10.13 11.40 -3.91
CA PRO A 52 10.72 12.49 -4.68
C PRO A 52 10.25 13.90 -4.29
N ASP A 53 8.96 14.05 -3.99
CA ASP A 53 8.38 15.36 -3.67
C ASP A 53 8.75 15.82 -2.27
N TRP A 54 8.89 14.89 -1.31
CA TRP A 54 9.38 15.20 0.04
C TRP A 54 10.86 15.61 0.03
N ASP A 55 11.71 14.92 -0.74
CA ASP A 55 13.13 15.31 -0.90
C ASP A 55 13.27 16.69 -1.55
N ARG A 56 12.34 17.08 -2.43
CA ARG A 56 12.24 18.44 -2.98
C ARG A 56 11.80 19.45 -1.92
N LEU A 57 10.75 19.12 -1.15
CA LEU A 57 10.23 19.96 -0.09
C LEU A 57 11.30 20.25 0.97
N ASP A 58 12.02 19.22 1.43
CA ASP A 58 13.10 19.34 2.40
C ASP A 58 14.19 20.32 1.94
N ARG A 59 14.59 20.25 0.66
CA ARG A 59 15.56 21.20 0.09
C ARG A 59 15.01 22.63 0.06
N THR A 60 13.73 22.81 -0.26
CA THR A 60 13.08 24.12 -0.24
C THR A 60 13.04 24.70 1.18
N VAL A 61 12.74 23.87 2.18
CA VAL A 61 12.75 24.27 3.59
C VAL A 61 14.17 24.62 4.05
N GLU A 62 15.16 23.78 3.75
CA GLU A 62 16.58 24.01 4.09
C GLU A 62 17.09 25.34 3.52
N ALA A 63 16.79 25.62 2.25
CA ALA A 63 17.15 26.88 1.59
C ALA A 63 16.47 28.11 2.21
N ALA A 64 15.27 27.94 2.79
CA ALA A 64 14.51 29.02 3.41
C ALA A 64 14.94 29.29 4.86
N LEU A 65 15.37 28.27 5.60
CA LEU A 65 15.84 28.38 6.99
C LEU A 65 17.28 28.91 7.08
N GLY A 66 18.14 28.61 6.12
CA GLY A 66 19.54 29.04 6.12
C GLY A 66 19.76 30.56 6.32
N PRO A 67 19.06 31.45 5.59
CA PRO A 67 19.23 32.90 5.72
C PRO A 67 18.90 33.48 7.10
N ILE A 68 18.08 32.79 7.91
CA ILE A 68 17.74 33.19 9.28
C ILE A 68 18.60 32.47 10.33
N GLY A 69 19.66 31.76 9.92
CA GLY A 69 20.60 31.09 10.81
C GLY A 69 20.09 29.80 11.43
N VAL A 70 19.04 29.20 10.87
CA VAL A 70 18.42 27.96 11.38
C VAL A 70 18.86 26.78 10.53
N SER A 71 19.37 25.73 11.17
CA SER A 71 19.84 24.51 10.48
C SER A 71 18.72 23.47 10.35
N LEU A 72 18.55 22.87 9.18
CA LEU A 72 17.70 21.68 9.02
C LEU A 72 18.55 20.41 9.10
N VAL A 73 18.26 19.55 10.07
CA VAL A 73 18.92 18.25 10.25
C VAL A 73 17.92 17.15 9.90
N ARG A 74 18.26 16.37 8.87
CA ARG A 74 17.47 15.25 8.36
C ARG A 74 18.01 13.92 8.87
N LEU A 75 17.14 13.08 9.42
CA LEU A 75 17.48 11.77 9.96
C LEU A 75 16.90 10.65 9.09
N ASP A 76 17.74 9.71 8.65
CA ASP A 76 17.30 8.55 7.87
C ASP A 76 16.71 7.46 8.80
N MET A 77 15.39 7.51 9.01
CA MET A 77 14.65 6.62 9.92
C MET A 77 13.47 5.86 9.28
N ASP A 78 13.14 6.17 8.03
CA ASP A 78 12.03 5.59 7.27
C ASP A 78 12.35 4.18 6.70
N GLY A 79 13.62 3.73 6.79
CA GLY A 79 14.09 2.44 6.27
C GLY A 79 14.70 1.51 7.31
N ILE A 80 14.83 0.24 6.96
CA ILE A 80 15.65 -0.71 7.72
C ILE A 80 17.12 -0.35 7.53
N LEU A 81 17.50 -0.10 6.28
CA LEU A 81 18.79 0.46 5.88
C LEU A 81 18.58 1.83 5.25
N ASP A 82 19.65 2.59 5.10
CA ASP A 82 19.59 3.85 4.36
C ASP A 82 19.37 3.54 2.86
N LEU A 83 18.64 4.41 2.17
CA LEU A 83 18.16 4.17 0.79
C LEU A 83 19.27 3.82 -0.21
N ASP A 84 20.48 4.34 0.03
CA ASP A 84 21.63 4.21 -0.86
C ASP A 84 22.61 3.11 -0.45
N THR A 85 22.33 2.35 0.62
CA THR A 85 23.23 1.32 1.18
C THR A 85 23.35 0.09 0.27
N VAL A 86 22.25 -0.38 -0.32
CA VAL A 86 22.22 -1.66 -1.04
C VAL A 86 22.53 -1.46 -2.53
N ARG A 87 23.79 -1.67 -2.90
CA ARG A 87 24.31 -1.51 -4.27
C ARG A 87 24.94 -2.79 -4.80
N ASN A 88 24.90 -2.97 -6.12
CA ASN A 88 25.58 -4.08 -6.78
C ASN A 88 27.10 -3.88 -6.83
N GLN A 89 27.83 -4.88 -7.33
CA GLN A 89 29.30 -4.85 -7.41
C GLN A 89 29.86 -3.69 -8.25
N SER A 90 29.06 -3.08 -9.13
CA SER A 90 29.41 -1.91 -9.93
C SER A 90 28.98 -0.58 -9.29
N GLY A 91 28.53 -0.59 -8.03
CA GLY A 91 28.03 0.60 -7.32
C GLY A 91 26.65 1.08 -7.76
N LYS A 92 25.97 0.35 -8.66
CA LYS A 92 24.64 0.71 -9.16
C LYS A 92 23.54 0.07 -8.29
N PRO A 93 22.38 0.72 -8.14
CA PRO A 93 21.23 0.10 -7.50
C PRO A 93 20.74 -1.16 -8.24
N TYR A 94 19.95 -2.00 -7.55
CA TYR A 94 19.37 -3.20 -8.14
C TYR A 94 18.02 -2.93 -8.82
N GLN A 95 17.75 -3.67 -9.91
CA GLN A 95 16.47 -3.65 -10.64
C GLN A 95 15.68 -4.97 -10.53
N ILE A 96 16.24 -5.98 -9.87
CA ILE A 96 15.65 -7.31 -9.69
C ILE A 96 15.67 -7.63 -8.20
N PHE A 97 14.54 -8.09 -7.66
CA PHE A 97 14.37 -8.31 -6.22
C PHE A 97 15.31 -9.38 -5.66
N THR A 98 15.47 -10.51 -6.35
CA THR A 98 16.24 -11.64 -5.82
C THR A 98 17.71 -11.29 -5.49
N PRO A 99 18.49 -10.67 -6.40
CA PRO A 99 19.86 -10.25 -6.07
C PRO A 99 19.90 -9.07 -5.08
N PHE A 100 18.92 -8.16 -5.12
CA PHE A 100 18.77 -7.13 -4.07
C PHE A 100 18.63 -7.77 -2.70
N TRP A 101 17.68 -8.70 -2.55
CA TRP A 101 17.37 -9.37 -1.29
C TRP A 101 18.57 -10.15 -0.74
N LYS A 102 19.28 -10.90 -1.60
CA LYS A 102 20.50 -11.61 -1.19
C LYS A 102 21.53 -10.66 -0.59
N ASN A 103 21.75 -9.50 -1.19
CA ASN A 103 22.69 -8.51 -0.67
C ASN A 103 22.14 -7.81 0.59
N PHE A 104 20.89 -7.35 0.55
CA PHE A 104 20.19 -6.74 1.68
C PHE A 104 20.31 -7.59 2.95
N GLN A 105 20.08 -8.91 2.87
CA GLN A 105 20.21 -9.81 4.02
C GLN A 105 21.60 -9.82 4.65
N THR A 106 22.66 -9.60 3.87
CA THR A 106 24.04 -9.55 4.39
C THR A 106 24.38 -8.21 5.05
N LEU A 107 23.63 -7.16 4.72
CA LEU A 107 23.85 -5.78 5.19
C LEU A 107 22.88 -5.39 6.32
N ALA A 108 21.71 -6.02 6.40
CA ALA A 108 20.61 -5.65 7.28
C ALA A 108 20.85 -5.99 8.76
N SER A 109 21.72 -5.19 9.38
CA SER A 109 21.98 -5.16 10.83
C SER A 109 21.73 -3.75 11.37
N PRO A 110 20.48 -3.25 11.35
CA PRO A 110 20.18 -1.94 11.93
C PRO A 110 20.48 -1.95 13.43
N SER A 111 20.85 -0.77 13.95
CA SER A 111 20.94 -0.60 15.41
C SER A 111 19.57 -0.87 16.06
N PRO A 112 19.54 -1.44 17.28
CA PRO A 112 18.31 -1.56 18.04
C PRO A 112 17.58 -0.21 18.15
N PRO A 113 16.23 -0.19 18.12
CA PRO A 113 15.49 1.04 18.29
C PRO A 113 15.80 1.69 19.64
N LEU A 114 15.94 3.01 19.66
CA LEU A 114 16.15 3.77 20.88
C LEU A 114 14.86 3.81 21.71
N PRO A 115 14.94 3.81 23.05
CA PRO A 115 13.76 4.02 23.88
C PRO A 115 13.18 5.41 23.66
N ALA A 116 11.85 5.53 23.76
CA ALA A 116 11.19 6.83 23.79
C ALA A 116 11.69 7.64 25.00
N PRO A 117 11.82 8.98 24.88
CA PRO A 117 12.19 9.83 26.02
C PRO A 117 11.16 9.71 27.13
N GLN A 118 11.64 9.73 28.38
CA GLN A 118 10.78 9.66 29.57
C GLN A 118 10.03 10.98 29.80
N ALA A 119 10.64 12.10 29.43
CA ALA A 119 10.06 13.43 29.50
C ALA A 119 10.55 14.27 28.31
N LEU A 120 9.74 15.24 27.91
CA LEU A 120 10.05 16.26 26.92
C LEU A 120 9.94 17.64 27.57
N PRO A 121 10.63 18.66 27.03
CA PRO A 121 10.47 20.03 27.49
C PRO A 121 9.01 20.50 27.40
N SER A 122 8.58 21.25 28.41
CA SER A 122 7.25 21.88 28.41
C SER A 122 7.12 22.87 27.26
N THR A 123 5.90 22.94 26.74
CA THR A 123 5.47 23.85 25.68
C THR A 123 4.45 24.88 26.19
N ASP A 124 4.31 25.05 27.51
CA ASP A 124 3.33 25.94 28.12
C ASP A 124 3.56 27.42 27.79
N PHE A 125 4.79 27.77 27.43
CA PHE A 125 5.14 29.11 26.94
C PHE A 125 4.57 29.41 25.55
N ILE A 126 4.05 28.39 24.85
CA ILE A 126 3.42 28.54 23.54
C ILE A 126 1.93 28.88 23.76
N PRO A 127 1.45 30.06 23.32
CA PRO A 127 0.03 30.40 23.43
C PRO A 127 -0.85 29.36 22.73
N ALA A 128 -2.08 29.14 23.20
CA ALA A 128 -2.96 28.12 22.62
C ALA A 128 -3.31 28.45 21.16
N GLU A 129 -3.53 29.74 20.86
CA GLU A 129 -3.79 30.31 19.55
C GLU A 129 -2.62 30.18 18.55
N ALA A 130 -1.44 29.77 19.02
CA ALA A 130 -0.28 29.54 18.17
C ALA A 130 -0.34 28.19 17.42
N SER A 131 -1.33 27.35 17.76
CA SER A 131 -1.61 26.05 17.13
C SER A 131 -3.04 26.01 16.64
N ALA A 132 -3.26 25.50 15.43
CA ALA A 132 -4.59 25.09 14.99
C ALA A 132 -5.05 23.86 15.77
N ALA A 133 -6.36 23.67 15.90
CA ALA A 133 -6.92 22.39 16.34
C ALA A 133 -6.77 21.32 15.23
N ILE A 134 -6.67 20.04 15.60
CA ILE A 134 -6.59 18.94 14.63
C ILE A 134 -7.87 18.89 13.77
N GLU A 135 -9.02 19.26 14.34
CA GLU A 135 -10.31 19.34 13.67
C GLU A 135 -10.33 20.37 12.54
N GLU A 136 -9.56 21.45 12.65
CA GLU A 136 -9.47 22.49 11.61
C GLU A 136 -8.82 21.97 10.33
N LEU A 137 -8.01 20.90 10.42
CA LEU A 137 -7.42 20.25 9.25
C LEU A 137 -8.47 19.55 8.37
N SER A 138 -9.71 19.38 8.85
CA SER A 138 -10.83 18.82 8.08
C SER A 138 -10.52 17.45 7.43
N LEU A 139 -9.72 16.62 8.10
CA LEU A 139 -9.21 15.34 7.61
C LEU A 139 -10.20 14.17 7.67
N LEU A 140 -11.34 14.36 8.33
CA LEU A 140 -12.42 13.38 8.42
C LEU A 140 -13.38 13.57 7.24
N PRO A 141 -13.83 12.48 6.59
CA PRO A 141 -14.66 12.57 5.41
C PRO A 141 -16.03 13.19 5.70
N ARG A 142 -16.64 13.80 4.69
CA ARG A 142 -18.02 14.31 4.73
C ARG A 142 -18.72 13.85 3.44
N PRO A 143 -19.72 12.95 3.47
CA PRO A 143 -20.32 12.31 4.65
C PRO A 143 -19.38 11.32 5.37
N ARG A 144 -19.73 10.95 6.61
CA ARG A 144 -18.96 10.03 7.48
C ARG A 144 -19.09 8.56 7.02
N TRP A 145 -18.49 8.23 5.89
CA TRP A 145 -18.42 6.86 5.37
C TRP A 145 -17.38 5.99 6.10
N ASP A 146 -16.60 6.57 7.01
CA ASP A 146 -15.45 5.98 7.70
C ASP A 146 -15.80 5.01 8.85
N ALA A 147 -17.08 4.70 9.07
CA ALA A 147 -17.51 3.80 10.15
C ALA A 147 -16.86 2.40 10.03
N GLY A 148 -16.75 1.88 8.81
CA GLY A 148 -16.07 0.61 8.55
C GLY A 148 -14.56 0.67 8.86
N LEU A 149 -13.91 1.80 8.59
CA LEU A 149 -12.50 2.01 8.96
C LEU A 149 -12.34 1.99 10.47
N ALA A 150 -13.18 2.74 11.20
CA ALA A 150 -13.15 2.83 12.65
C ALA A 150 -13.42 1.47 13.35
N ALA A 151 -14.23 0.62 12.74
CA ALA A 151 -14.48 -0.74 13.25
C ALA A 151 -13.29 -1.69 13.06
N ASN A 152 -12.38 -1.40 12.11
CA ASN A 152 -11.30 -2.30 11.72
C ASN A 152 -9.91 -1.82 12.16
N TRP A 153 -9.76 -0.55 12.51
CA TRP A 153 -8.46 0.07 12.74
C TRP A 153 -8.46 1.00 13.95
N THR A 154 -7.33 1.01 14.64
CA THR A 154 -6.98 2.01 15.63
C THR A 154 -5.63 2.58 15.23
N PRO A 155 -5.58 3.77 14.60
CA PRO A 155 -4.32 4.44 14.28
C PRO A 155 -3.50 4.81 15.53
N GLY A 156 -2.18 4.85 15.41
CA GLY A 156 -1.24 5.27 16.46
C GLY A 156 -0.23 4.19 16.89
N GLU A 157 0.89 4.65 17.47
CA GLU A 157 2.04 3.84 17.86
C GLU A 157 1.69 2.67 18.81
N ALA A 158 0.83 2.92 19.80
CA ALA A 158 0.44 1.89 20.77
C ALA A 158 -0.28 0.70 20.10
N SER A 159 -1.15 0.99 19.14
CA SER A 159 -1.85 -0.02 18.35
C SER A 159 -0.90 -0.77 17.43
N ALA A 160 0.02 -0.06 16.78
CA ALA A 160 1.05 -0.65 15.93
C ALA A 160 1.90 -1.69 16.69
N ARG A 161 2.36 -1.36 17.90
CA ARG A 161 3.15 -2.29 18.74
C ARG A 161 2.32 -3.49 19.18
N LYS A 162 1.08 -3.28 19.64
CA LYS A 162 0.17 -4.38 20.01
C LYS A 162 -0.07 -5.32 18.84
N GLN A 163 -0.23 -4.78 17.63
CA GLN A 163 -0.44 -5.58 16.43
C GLN A 163 0.82 -6.37 16.04
N LEU A 164 2.01 -5.76 16.16
CA LEU A 164 3.27 -6.48 16.00
C LEU A 164 3.39 -7.62 17.02
N GLU A 165 3.11 -7.37 18.29
CA GLU A 165 3.18 -8.39 19.35
C GLU A 165 2.27 -9.58 19.09
N HIS A 166 1.00 -9.31 18.76
CA HIS A 166 0.04 -10.34 18.38
C HIS A 166 0.53 -11.14 17.15
N PHE A 167 1.04 -10.45 16.12
CA PHE A 167 1.56 -11.12 14.93
C PHE A 167 2.76 -12.02 15.26
N LEU A 168 3.72 -11.55 16.05
CA LEU A 168 4.90 -12.32 16.45
C LEU A 168 4.53 -13.56 17.27
N ALA A 169 3.53 -13.44 18.16
CA ALA A 169 3.09 -14.52 19.03
C ALA A 169 2.24 -15.57 18.29
N ASP A 170 1.28 -15.11 17.48
CA ASP A 170 0.16 -15.97 17.06
C ASP A 170 0.16 -16.33 15.56
N ALA A 171 0.88 -15.58 14.71
CA ALA A 171 0.79 -15.75 13.25
C ALA A 171 2.14 -15.86 12.53
N LEU A 172 3.25 -15.41 13.14
CA LEU A 172 4.55 -15.37 12.47
C LEU A 172 5.03 -16.75 12.03
N ASP A 173 4.87 -17.77 12.87
CA ASP A 173 5.40 -19.11 12.59
C ASP A 173 4.72 -19.73 11.35
N GLU A 174 3.39 -19.62 11.30
CA GLU A 174 2.55 -20.12 10.21
C GLU A 174 2.44 -19.15 9.03
N TYR A 175 3.10 -17.99 9.09
CA TYR A 175 2.99 -16.95 8.08
C TYR A 175 3.26 -17.47 6.67
N HIS A 176 4.19 -18.42 6.50
CA HIS A 176 4.51 -18.93 5.18
C HIS A 176 3.40 -19.78 4.55
N GLN A 177 2.54 -20.41 5.35
CA GLN A 177 1.37 -21.17 4.88
C GLN A 177 0.14 -20.27 4.72
N THR A 178 -0.07 -19.33 5.64
CA THR A 178 -1.34 -18.59 5.77
C THR A 178 -1.38 -17.29 4.99
N ARG A 179 -0.23 -16.68 4.66
CA ARG A 179 -0.13 -15.37 3.96
C ARG A 179 -0.80 -15.27 2.58
N ASP A 180 -1.18 -16.40 2.00
CA ASP A 180 -1.83 -16.46 0.69
C ASP A 180 -3.34 -16.74 0.78
N THR A 181 -3.88 -16.95 1.99
CA THR A 181 -5.28 -17.32 2.24
C THR A 181 -6.06 -16.11 2.80
N PRO A 182 -6.83 -15.36 1.98
CA PRO A 182 -7.45 -14.10 2.41
C PRO A 182 -8.48 -14.23 3.53
N ALA A 183 -9.10 -15.41 3.68
CA ALA A 183 -10.07 -15.67 4.74
C ALA A 183 -9.42 -15.76 6.14
N GLN A 184 -8.12 -16.02 6.21
CA GLN A 184 -7.40 -16.24 7.47
C GLN A 184 -6.71 -14.94 7.94
N PRO A 185 -6.70 -14.66 9.25
CA PRO A 185 -5.95 -13.54 9.82
C PRO A 185 -4.43 -13.87 9.92
N GLY A 186 -3.83 -14.33 8.82
CA GLY A 186 -2.44 -14.82 8.78
C GLY A 186 -1.38 -13.77 8.47
N THR A 187 -1.72 -12.47 8.45
CA THR A 187 -0.78 -11.39 8.10
C THR A 187 -0.68 -10.37 9.21
N SER A 188 0.42 -9.62 9.26
CA SER A 188 0.67 -8.67 10.35
C SER A 188 -0.27 -7.48 10.39
N ARG A 189 -0.90 -7.12 9.26
CA ARG A 189 -1.71 -5.90 9.10
C ARG A 189 -0.98 -4.58 9.43
N LEU A 190 0.36 -4.60 9.53
CA LEU A 190 1.20 -3.45 9.92
C LEU A 190 1.41 -2.40 8.82
N SER A 191 0.96 -2.63 7.58
CA SER A 191 1.24 -1.76 6.45
C SER A 191 0.85 -0.28 6.65
N PRO A 192 -0.34 0.09 7.18
CA PRO A 192 -0.66 1.50 7.42
C PRO A 192 0.18 2.10 8.56
N HIS A 193 0.46 1.34 9.62
CA HIS A 193 1.33 1.78 10.71
C HIS A 193 2.77 2.07 10.23
N LEU A 194 3.30 1.23 9.33
CA LEU A 194 4.60 1.42 8.69
C LEU A 194 4.62 2.64 7.76
N HIS A 195 3.52 2.91 7.05
CA HIS A 195 3.40 4.05 6.15
C HIS A 195 3.39 5.38 6.93
N PHE A 196 2.62 5.47 8.02
CA PHE A 196 2.54 6.68 8.85
C PHE A 196 3.69 6.81 9.88
N GLY A 197 4.66 5.90 9.87
CA GLY A 197 5.80 5.94 10.80
C GLY A 197 5.42 5.68 12.27
N GLU A 198 4.27 5.05 12.51
CA GLU A 198 3.77 4.72 13.86
C GLU A 198 4.54 3.55 14.48
N ILE A 199 5.28 2.78 13.66
CA ILE A 199 6.25 1.81 14.13
C ILE A 199 7.46 1.81 13.20
N SER A 200 8.67 1.78 13.77
CA SER A 200 9.88 1.80 12.98
C SER A 200 10.06 0.47 12.22
N PRO A 201 10.40 0.49 10.91
CA PRO A 201 10.76 -0.74 10.19
C PRO A 201 12.00 -1.42 10.79
N ARG A 202 12.90 -0.67 11.45
CA ARG A 202 14.05 -1.24 12.20
C ARG A 202 13.58 -2.02 13.43
N GLU A 203 12.60 -1.49 14.18
CA GLU A 203 11.99 -2.20 15.31
C GLU A 203 11.35 -3.51 14.85
N VAL A 204 10.53 -3.46 13.80
CA VAL A 204 9.90 -4.65 13.22
C VAL A 204 10.95 -5.67 12.77
N TRP A 205 11.99 -5.24 12.04
CA TRP A 205 13.07 -6.11 11.59
C TRP A 205 13.78 -6.80 12.76
N VAL A 206 14.25 -6.04 13.75
CA VAL A 206 14.97 -6.59 14.91
C VAL A 206 14.09 -7.59 15.67
N ARG A 207 12.82 -7.26 15.91
CA ARG A 207 11.89 -8.14 16.62
C ARG A 207 11.60 -9.44 15.86
N VAL A 208 11.48 -9.37 14.53
CA VAL A 208 11.31 -10.56 13.67
C VAL A 208 12.57 -11.41 13.64
N GLN A 209 13.75 -10.80 13.52
CA GLN A 209 15.03 -11.51 13.47
C GLN A 209 15.38 -12.19 14.82
N ASN A 210 14.87 -11.65 15.93
CA ASN A 210 15.01 -12.23 17.27
C ASN A 210 13.93 -13.28 17.61
N ALA A 211 12.93 -13.48 16.76
CA ALA A 211 11.92 -14.53 16.96
C ALA A 211 12.52 -15.92 16.72
N PRO A 212 11.91 -17.01 17.24
CA PRO A 212 12.36 -18.38 16.98
C PRO A 212 12.53 -18.65 15.47
N PRO A 213 13.65 -19.26 15.04
CA PRO A 213 13.90 -19.49 13.62
C PRO A 213 12.84 -20.37 12.96
N SER A 214 12.05 -19.78 12.06
CA SER A 214 11.03 -20.51 11.30
C SER A 214 10.97 -20.10 9.84
N GLN A 215 10.25 -20.88 9.02
CA GLN A 215 9.99 -20.51 7.63
C GLN A 215 9.05 -19.30 7.52
N GLY A 216 8.13 -19.14 8.48
CA GLY A 216 7.28 -17.96 8.57
C GLY A 216 8.07 -16.68 8.85
N MET A 217 9.01 -16.71 9.80
CA MET A 217 9.94 -15.62 10.08
C MET A 217 10.72 -15.18 8.81
N ARG A 218 11.35 -16.13 8.10
CA ARG A 218 12.11 -15.84 6.87
C ARG A 218 11.21 -15.27 5.77
N SER A 219 10.00 -15.80 5.64
CA SER A 219 9.01 -15.34 4.65
C SER A 219 8.54 -13.91 4.93
N PHE A 220 8.34 -13.57 6.21
CA PHE A 220 7.95 -12.22 6.63
C PHE A 220 9.08 -11.21 6.47
N ALA A 221 10.31 -11.56 6.89
CA ALA A 221 11.49 -10.73 6.66
C ALA A 221 11.68 -10.41 5.17
N ARG A 222 11.43 -11.38 4.28
CA ARG A 222 11.42 -11.16 2.82
C ARG A 222 10.36 -10.14 2.37
N GLN A 223 9.21 -10.04 3.04
CA GLN A 223 8.21 -9.01 2.72
C GLN A 223 8.67 -7.61 3.13
N LEU A 224 9.36 -7.47 4.26
CA LEU A 224 10.01 -6.21 4.62
C LEU A 224 11.06 -5.82 3.57
N GLY A 225 11.80 -6.80 3.05
CA GLY A 225 12.69 -6.60 1.91
C GLY A 225 11.98 -6.07 0.66
N TRP A 226 10.74 -6.47 0.39
CA TRP A 226 9.95 -5.94 -0.74
C TRP A 226 9.58 -4.46 -0.55
N ARG A 227 9.33 -4.01 0.68
CA ARG A 227 9.16 -2.58 1.01
C ARG A 227 10.44 -1.79 0.77
N GLU A 228 11.59 -2.33 1.20
CA GLU A 228 12.87 -1.64 0.96
C GLU A 228 13.23 -1.60 -0.54
N PHE A 229 12.88 -2.65 -1.27
CA PHE A 229 13.08 -2.72 -2.72
C PHE A 229 12.19 -1.72 -3.48
N SER A 230 10.90 -1.60 -3.14
CA SER A 230 10.01 -0.62 -3.77
C SER A 230 10.54 0.81 -3.61
N ARG A 231 10.97 1.16 -2.39
CA ARG A 231 11.58 2.47 -2.09
C ARG A 231 12.85 2.70 -2.91
N SER A 232 13.71 1.68 -3.03
CA SER A 232 14.90 1.76 -3.89
C SER A 232 14.56 1.98 -5.36
N ILE A 233 13.52 1.33 -5.89
CA ILE A 233 13.06 1.52 -7.27
C ILE A 233 12.49 2.94 -7.49
N LEU A 234 11.63 3.43 -6.59
CA LEU A 234 11.08 4.78 -6.68
C LEU A 234 12.18 5.85 -6.64
N ARG A 235 13.21 5.65 -5.80
CA ARG A 235 14.37 6.56 -5.74
C ARG A 235 15.15 6.61 -7.05
N GLN A 236 15.29 5.48 -7.74
CA GLN A 236 15.97 5.39 -9.05
C GLN A 236 15.12 6.00 -10.17
N HIS A 237 13.81 5.86 -10.08
CA HIS A 237 12.83 6.23 -11.09
C HIS A 237 11.72 7.08 -10.48
N PRO A 238 12.02 8.34 -10.11
CA PRO A 238 11.04 9.24 -9.47
C PRO A 238 9.82 9.53 -10.36
N GLU A 239 9.92 9.31 -11.67
CA GLU A 239 8.84 9.42 -12.65
C GLU A 239 7.92 8.20 -12.69
N SER A 240 8.28 7.09 -12.04
CA SER A 240 7.53 5.82 -12.10
C SER A 240 6.06 5.89 -11.62
N PRO A 241 5.64 6.79 -10.70
CA PRO A 241 4.22 6.94 -10.40
C PRO A 241 3.40 7.42 -11.61
N LEU A 242 4.04 8.10 -12.56
CA LEU A 242 3.39 8.71 -13.73
C LEU A 242 3.71 7.98 -15.04
N ARG A 243 4.81 7.22 -15.10
CA ARG A 243 5.31 6.55 -16.32
C ARG A 243 5.68 5.10 -16.06
N PRO A 244 5.46 4.19 -17.03
CA PRO A 244 5.93 2.81 -16.90
C PRO A 244 7.46 2.76 -16.86
N LEU A 245 8.04 1.90 -16.00
CA LEU A 245 9.48 1.68 -15.94
C LEU A 245 10.06 1.10 -17.23
N ARG A 246 9.22 0.42 -18.02
CA ARG A 246 9.53 -0.10 -19.34
C ARG A 246 9.00 0.86 -20.41
N PRO A 247 9.84 1.67 -21.07
CA PRO A 247 9.40 2.71 -21.99
C PRO A 247 8.54 2.20 -23.15
N GLU A 248 8.70 0.94 -23.56
CA GLU A 248 7.86 0.34 -24.60
C GLU A 248 6.37 0.24 -24.21
N PHE A 249 6.02 0.43 -22.94
CA PHE A 249 4.62 0.46 -22.47
C PHE A 249 3.99 1.87 -22.47
N GLU A 250 4.72 2.93 -22.83
CA GLU A 250 4.17 4.29 -22.88
C GLU A 250 3.05 4.42 -23.91
N GLY A 251 3.23 3.79 -25.07
CA GLY A 251 2.21 3.71 -26.13
C GLY A 251 1.27 2.49 -26.00
N PHE A 252 1.20 1.84 -24.84
CA PHE A 252 0.37 0.65 -24.69
C PHE A 252 -1.12 1.00 -24.93
N PRO A 253 -1.85 0.26 -25.79
CA PRO A 253 -3.20 0.64 -26.21
C PRO A 253 -4.25 0.26 -25.16
N TRP A 254 -4.23 0.96 -24.02
CA TRP A 254 -5.23 0.83 -22.96
C TRP A 254 -6.62 1.23 -23.47
N ARG A 255 -7.66 0.59 -22.93
CA ARG A 255 -9.06 0.90 -23.24
C ARG A 255 -9.59 1.96 -22.29
N THR A 256 -10.25 2.96 -22.88
CA THR A 256 -11.18 3.83 -22.15
C THR A 256 -12.50 3.09 -21.98
N ALA A 257 -12.81 2.66 -20.75
CA ALA A 257 -14.02 1.91 -20.43
C ALA A 257 -14.58 2.35 -19.06
N PRO A 258 -15.16 3.56 -18.96
CA PRO A 258 -15.53 4.18 -17.68
C PRO A 258 -16.55 3.36 -16.89
N GLU A 259 -17.54 2.77 -17.56
CA GLU A 259 -18.53 1.90 -16.90
C GLU A 259 -17.88 0.65 -16.30
N ALA A 260 -16.91 0.06 -17.01
CA ALA A 260 -16.19 -1.10 -16.51
C ALA A 260 -15.26 -0.74 -15.34
N LEU A 261 -14.59 0.41 -15.41
CA LEU A 261 -13.81 0.93 -14.29
C LEU A 261 -14.68 1.15 -13.06
N ALA A 262 -15.84 1.79 -13.21
CA ALA A 262 -16.78 2.03 -12.11
C ALA A 262 -17.28 0.72 -11.48
N ALA A 263 -17.66 -0.27 -12.31
CA ALA A 263 -18.06 -1.59 -11.82
C ALA A 263 -16.92 -2.31 -11.07
N TRP A 264 -15.67 -2.14 -11.52
CA TRP A 264 -14.50 -2.65 -10.79
C TRP A 264 -14.33 -1.93 -9.44
N GLN A 265 -14.36 -0.60 -9.42
CA GLN A 265 -14.24 0.19 -8.19
C GLN A 265 -15.31 -0.17 -7.14
N GLN A 266 -16.53 -0.47 -7.59
CA GLN A 266 -17.68 -0.79 -6.73
C GLN A 266 -17.81 -2.28 -6.36
N GLY A 267 -16.95 -3.15 -6.88
CA GLY A 267 -17.07 -4.59 -6.66
C GLY A 267 -18.35 -5.18 -7.26
N GLN A 268 -18.62 -4.83 -8.52
CA GLN A 268 -19.76 -5.27 -9.33
C GLN A 268 -19.32 -5.84 -10.69
N THR A 269 -18.15 -6.49 -10.74
CA THR A 269 -17.59 -7.06 -11.97
C THR A 269 -18.25 -8.38 -12.37
N GLY A 270 -18.97 -9.01 -11.45
CA GLY A 270 -19.52 -10.35 -11.61
C GLY A 270 -18.49 -11.45 -11.36
N TYR A 271 -17.27 -11.11 -10.90
CA TYR A 271 -16.24 -12.05 -10.49
C TYR A 271 -16.10 -12.05 -8.94
N PRO A 272 -16.62 -13.07 -8.24
CA PRO A 272 -16.80 -13.02 -6.78
C PRO A 272 -15.56 -12.68 -5.97
N ILE A 273 -14.39 -13.23 -6.29
CA ILE A 273 -13.15 -12.90 -5.56
C ILE A 273 -12.68 -11.47 -5.79
N VAL A 274 -12.97 -10.91 -6.97
CA VAL A 274 -12.61 -9.53 -7.30
C VAL A 274 -13.55 -8.60 -6.56
N ASP A 275 -14.85 -8.87 -6.66
CA ASP A 275 -15.87 -8.08 -6.00
C ASP A 275 -15.72 -8.12 -4.48
N ALA A 276 -15.40 -9.27 -3.90
CA ALA A 276 -15.09 -9.42 -2.49
C ALA A 276 -13.90 -8.54 -2.07
N GLY A 277 -12.84 -8.51 -2.88
CA GLY A 277 -11.69 -7.63 -2.67
C GLY A 277 -12.05 -6.16 -2.67
N MET A 278 -12.80 -5.73 -3.68
CA MET A 278 -13.17 -4.32 -3.84
C MET A 278 -14.13 -3.85 -2.73
N ARG A 279 -14.99 -4.74 -2.22
CA ARG A 279 -15.84 -4.46 -1.05
C ARG A 279 -15.07 -4.48 0.27
N GLU A 280 -14.10 -5.39 0.44
CA GLU A 280 -13.16 -5.36 1.58
C GLU A 280 -12.41 -4.03 1.62
N LEU A 281 -11.88 -3.59 0.47
CA LEU A 281 -11.20 -2.32 0.31
C LEU A 281 -12.11 -1.16 0.70
N TRP A 282 -13.31 -1.09 0.15
CA TRP A 282 -14.21 0.03 0.45
C TRP A 282 -14.64 0.07 1.92
N GLN A 283 -14.93 -1.08 2.52
CA GLN A 283 -15.43 -1.14 3.90
C GLN A 283 -14.31 -0.97 4.94
N THR A 284 -13.09 -1.43 4.65
CA THR A 284 -12.00 -1.48 5.65
C THR A 284 -10.81 -0.60 5.31
N GLY A 285 -10.76 -0.03 4.10
CA GLY A 285 -9.60 0.70 3.60
C GLY A 285 -8.38 -0.19 3.39
N TRP A 286 -8.53 -1.50 3.37
CA TRP A 286 -7.43 -2.45 3.23
C TRP A 286 -7.88 -3.62 2.38
N MET A 287 -6.92 -4.26 1.71
CA MET A 287 -7.19 -5.46 0.93
C MET A 287 -6.02 -6.44 1.08
N HIS A 288 -6.33 -7.73 1.22
CA HIS A 288 -5.29 -8.76 1.29
C HIS A 288 -4.40 -8.75 0.03
N ASN A 289 -3.07 -8.85 0.19
CA ASN A 289 -2.12 -8.70 -0.94
C ASN A 289 -2.40 -9.67 -2.10
N ARG A 290 -2.75 -10.93 -1.80
CA ARG A 290 -3.14 -11.89 -2.85
C ARG A 290 -4.34 -11.40 -3.67
N VAL A 291 -5.30 -10.77 -3.02
CA VAL A 291 -6.51 -10.23 -3.66
C VAL A 291 -6.18 -8.96 -4.43
N ARG A 292 -5.30 -8.07 -3.91
CA ARG A 292 -4.76 -6.92 -4.67
C ARG A 292 -4.18 -7.34 -6.03
N MET A 293 -3.42 -8.45 -6.05
CA MET A 293 -2.89 -9.00 -7.31
C MET A 293 -3.99 -9.49 -8.25
N ILE A 294 -5.04 -10.13 -7.74
CA ILE A 294 -6.15 -10.67 -8.53
C ILE A 294 -6.99 -9.54 -9.13
N VAL A 295 -7.40 -8.55 -8.32
CA VAL A 295 -8.19 -7.41 -8.79
C VAL A 295 -7.42 -6.57 -9.80
N GLY A 296 -6.11 -6.36 -9.56
CA GLY A 296 -5.26 -5.64 -10.50
C GLY A 296 -5.10 -6.41 -11.81
N SER A 297 -4.95 -7.74 -11.76
CA SER A 297 -4.83 -8.56 -12.97
C SER A 297 -6.11 -8.56 -13.81
N LEU A 298 -7.29 -8.54 -13.19
CA LEU A 298 -8.55 -8.38 -13.93
C LEU A 298 -8.57 -7.02 -14.64
N LEU A 299 -8.28 -5.92 -13.93
CA LEU A 299 -8.29 -4.56 -14.47
C LEU A 299 -7.34 -4.41 -15.67
N VAL A 300 -6.05 -4.71 -15.46
CA VAL A 300 -5.02 -4.40 -16.47
C VAL A 300 -4.95 -5.43 -17.60
N LYS A 301 -5.36 -6.68 -17.37
CA LYS A 301 -5.31 -7.73 -18.40
C LYS A 301 -6.69 -7.95 -19.02
N HIS A 302 -7.67 -8.40 -18.25
CA HIS A 302 -8.95 -8.80 -18.83
C HIS A 302 -9.74 -7.59 -19.32
N MET A 303 -9.80 -6.51 -18.55
CA MET A 303 -10.54 -5.30 -18.94
C MET A 303 -9.70 -4.40 -19.87
N LEU A 304 -8.37 -4.55 -19.81
CA LEU A 304 -7.38 -3.76 -20.56
C LEU A 304 -7.42 -2.27 -20.19
N ILE A 305 -7.69 -1.96 -18.93
CA ILE A 305 -7.69 -0.59 -18.39
C ILE A 305 -6.31 -0.29 -17.82
N SER A 306 -5.87 0.97 -17.90
CA SER A 306 -4.54 1.38 -17.43
C SER A 306 -4.34 1.07 -15.95
N TRP A 307 -3.13 0.62 -15.61
CA TRP A 307 -2.70 0.43 -14.22
C TRP A 307 -2.74 1.74 -13.42
N ALA A 308 -2.63 2.90 -14.09
CA ALA A 308 -2.69 4.20 -13.45
C ALA A 308 -4.08 4.48 -12.83
N GLU A 309 -5.16 4.02 -13.47
CA GLU A 309 -6.53 4.14 -12.93
C GLU A 309 -6.67 3.33 -11.63
N GLY A 310 -6.11 2.12 -11.63
CA GLY A 310 -6.06 1.26 -10.45
C GLY A 310 -5.20 1.86 -9.33
N ALA A 311 -4.03 2.40 -9.68
CA ALA A 311 -3.12 3.05 -8.74
C ALA A 311 -3.77 4.28 -8.08
N ALA A 312 -4.47 5.11 -8.86
CA ALA A 312 -5.22 6.26 -8.36
C ALA A 312 -6.36 5.84 -7.43
N TRP A 313 -7.13 4.81 -7.79
CA TRP A 313 -8.18 4.29 -6.92
C TRP A 313 -7.63 3.74 -5.60
N PHE A 314 -6.54 2.98 -5.66
CA PHE A 314 -5.87 2.44 -4.47
C PHE A 314 -5.29 3.55 -3.60
N TRP A 315 -4.76 4.62 -4.19
CA TRP A 315 -4.27 5.79 -3.47
C TRP A 315 -5.36 6.47 -2.65
N ASP A 316 -6.57 6.58 -3.20
CA ASP A 316 -7.69 7.27 -2.54
C ASP A 316 -8.42 6.41 -1.49
N THR A 317 -8.29 5.08 -1.57
CA THR A 317 -9.09 4.15 -0.75
C THR A 317 -8.30 3.33 0.26
N LEU A 318 -6.98 3.18 0.09
CA LEU A 318 -6.15 2.43 1.03
C LEU A 318 -5.72 3.27 2.23
N VAL A 319 -5.84 2.72 3.43
CA VAL A 319 -5.20 3.26 4.63
C VAL A 319 -3.67 3.09 4.61
N ASP A 320 -3.17 2.21 3.75
CA ASP A 320 -1.74 1.94 3.55
C ASP A 320 -1.23 2.38 2.16
N ALA A 321 -1.82 3.44 1.61
CA ALA A 321 -1.44 4.05 0.35
C ALA A 321 0.00 4.62 0.38
N ASP A 322 0.98 3.75 0.15
CA ASP A 322 2.39 4.10 0.04
C ASP A 322 2.81 4.25 -1.43
N LEU A 323 3.46 5.36 -1.79
CA LEU A 323 3.73 5.70 -3.19
C LEU A 323 4.62 4.64 -3.87
N ALA A 324 5.65 4.17 -3.17
CA ALA A 324 6.60 3.21 -3.70
C ALA A 324 5.96 1.83 -3.87
N ASN A 325 5.30 1.32 -2.83
CA ASN A 325 4.65 0.02 -2.85
C ASN A 325 3.45 -0.03 -3.81
N ASN A 326 2.61 1.01 -3.83
CA ASN A 326 1.47 1.10 -4.74
C ASN A 326 1.94 1.14 -6.20
N THR A 327 2.88 2.02 -6.53
CA THR A 327 3.44 2.15 -7.89
C THR A 327 4.09 0.84 -8.34
N MET A 328 4.99 0.27 -7.53
CA MET A 328 5.68 -0.97 -7.88
C MET A 328 4.69 -2.12 -8.07
N GLY A 329 3.71 -2.26 -7.18
CA GLY A 329 2.69 -3.31 -7.26
C GLY A 329 1.87 -3.23 -8.55
N TRP A 330 1.36 -2.04 -8.89
CA TRP A 330 0.57 -1.82 -10.10
C TRP A 330 1.38 -2.03 -11.38
N GLN A 331 2.61 -1.55 -11.43
CA GLN A 331 3.46 -1.79 -12.60
C GLN A 331 3.90 -3.25 -12.73
N TRP A 332 4.11 -3.95 -11.61
CA TRP A 332 4.41 -5.38 -11.60
C TRP A 332 3.25 -6.19 -12.20
N VAL A 333 2.01 -5.92 -11.78
CA VAL A 333 0.80 -6.52 -12.35
C VAL A 333 0.58 -6.08 -13.81
N GLY A 334 0.88 -4.81 -14.10
CA GLY A 334 0.87 -4.22 -15.43
C GLY A 334 1.85 -4.86 -16.41
N GLY A 335 2.90 -5.53 -15.93
CA GLY A 335 3.96 -6.12 -16.76
C GLY A 335 5.00 -5.09 -17.25
N CYS A 336 4.90 -3.86 -16.78
CA CYS A 336 5.73 -2.71 -17.16
C CYS A 336 6.71 -2.29 -16.05
N GLY A 337 6.71 -2.98 -14.90
CA GLY A 337 7.55 -2.66 -13.73
C GLY A 337 8.82 -3.49 -13.58
N ALA A 338 9.61 -3.15 -12.56
CA ALA A 338 10.75 -3.94 -12.11
C ALA A 338 10.32 -5.33 -11.63
N ASP A 339 11.15 -6.35 -11.92
CA ASP A 339 10.90 -7.77 -11.57
C ASP A 339 9.53 -8.31 -12.03
N ALA A 340 8.87 -7.64 -12.99
CA ALA A 340 7.53 -7.98 -13.43
C ALA A 340 7.48 -9.34 -14.14
N ALA A 341 6.48 -10.16 -13.78
CA ALA A 341 6.20 -11.36 -14.53
C ALA A 341 5.87 -11.00 -16.00
N PRO A 342 6.23 -11.86 -16.98
CA PRO A 342 5.95 -11.57 -18.37
C PRO A 342 4.46 -11.28 -18.61
N TYR A 343 4.15 -10.21 -19.34
CA TYR A 343 2.78 -9.70 -19.54
C TYR A 343 1.77 -10.78 -19.98
N PHE A 344 2.22 -11.75 -20.79
CA PHE A 344 1.40 -12.86 -21.30
C PHE A 344 0.92 -13.86 -20.23
N ARG A 345 1.47 -13.80 -19.00
CA ARG A 345 0.96 -14.55 -17.85
C ARG A 345 -0.27 -13.85 -17.27
N ILE A 346 -1.42 -14.11 -17.88
CA ILE A 346 -2.72 -13.59 -17.47
C ILE A 346 -3.39 -14.60 -16.54
N PHE A 347 -3.66 -14.21 -15.29
CA PHE A 347 -4.28 -15.08 -14.28
C PHE A 347 -5.78 -15.23 -14.51
N ASN A 348 -6.30 -16.46 -14.51
CA ASN A 348 -7.75 -16.66 -14.46
C ASN A 348 -8.25 -16.38 -13.02
N PRO A 349 -9.12 -15.38 -12.79
CA PRO A 349 -9.59 -15.02 -11.45
C PRO A 349 -10.35 -16.17 -10.77
N VAL A 350 -11.07 -17.02 -11.51
CA VAL A 350 -11.78 -18.20 -10.96
C VAL A 350 -10.79 -19.24 -10.44
N THR A 351 -9.73 -19.52 -11.22
CA THR A 351 -8.68 -20.47 -10.78
C THR A 351 -7.91 -19.93 -9.58
N GLN A 352 -7.63 -18.62 -9.53
CA GLN A 352 -7.02 -18.00 -8.36
C GLN A 352 -7.95 -18.08 -7.14
N SER A 353 -9.24 -17.79 -7.33
CA SER A 353 -10.24 -17.87 -6.27
C SER A 353 -10.33 -19.26 -5.66
N ARG A 354 -10.49 -20.31 -6.48
CA ARG A 354 -10.52 -21.71 -6.01
C ARG A 354 -9.23 -22.13 -5.29
N LYS A 355 -8.09 -21.56 -5.68
CA LYS A 355 -6.79 -21.89 -5.07
C LYS A 355 -6.62 -21.24 -3.69
N PHE A 356 -7.02 -19.98 -3.54
CA PHE A 356 -6.71 -19.18 -2.34
C PHE A 356 -7.91 -19.00 -1.39
N ASP A 357 -9.11 -19.36 -1.83
CA ASP A 357 -10.34 -19.37 -1.03
C ASP A 357 -11.18 -20.62 -1.37
N PRO A 358 -10.66 -21.86 -1.24
CA PRO A 358 -11.29 -23.07 -1.79
C PRO A 358 -12.70 -23.36 -1.25
N GLN A 359 -13.05 -22.83 -0.08
CA GLN A 359 -14.36 -22.97 0.56
C GLN A 359 -15.24 -21.72 0.39
N GLY A 360 -14.74 -20.69 -0.28
CA GLY A 360 -15.46 -19.44 -0.50
C GLY A 360 -15.61 -18.59 0.76
N HIS A 361 -14.91 -18.85 1.87
CA HIS A 361 -15.10 -18.14 3.13
C HIS A 361 -14.87 -16.63 3.00
N TYR A 362 -13.86 -16.23 2.22
CA TYR A 362 -13.60 -14.83 1.97
C TYR A 362 -14.71 -14.20 1.11
N ILE A 363 -15.15 -14.88 0.06
CA ILE A 363 -16.25 -14.40 -0.77
C ILE A 363 -17.55 -14.29 0.03
N ARG A 364 -17.92 -15.31 0.83
CA ARG A 364 -19.13 -15.31 1.65
C ARG A 364 -19.18 -14.16 2.64
N ARG A 365 -18.01 -13.78 3.18
CA ARG A 365 -17.89 -12.63 4.09
C ARG A 365 -18.24 -11.30 3.41
N TRP A 366 -17.82 -11.12 2.16
CA TRP A 366 -17.91 -9.82 1.47
C TRP A 366 -19.03 -9.73 0.44
N ILE A 367 -19.56 -10.87 -0.02
CA ILE A 367 -20.63 -11.00 -1.00
C ILE A 367 -21.75 -11.91 -0.41
N PRO A 368 -22.44 -11.44 0.66
CA PRO A 368 -23.44 -12.25 1.34
C PRO A 368 -24.62 -12.64 0.43
N GLU A 369 -24.92 -11.87 -0.62
CA GLU A 369 -26.00 -12.15 -1.56
C GLU A 369 -25.83 -13.47 -2.35
N ILE A 370 -24.60 -13.98 -2.50
CA ILE A 370 -24.32 -15.31 -3.07
C ILE A 370 -23.72 -16.26 -2.02
N GLY A 371 -23.78 -15.86 -0.74
CA GLY A 371 -23.11 -16.50 0.37
C GLY A 371 -23.55 -17.93 0.63
N GLU A 372 -24.75 -18.30 0.20
CA GLU A 372 -25.31 -19.65 0.37
C GLU A 372 -25.02 -20.59 -0.80
N LEU A 373 -24.40 -20.11 -1.89
CA LEU A 373 -24.09 -20.97 -3.04
C LEU A 373 -23.06 -22.06 -2.65
N PRO A 374 -23.18 -23.29 -3.18
CA PRO A 374 -22.21 -24.36 -2.92
C PRO A 374 -20.78 -23.95 -3.30
N ASN A 375 -19.77 -24.51 -2.62
CA ASN A 375 -18.35 -24.18 -2.85
C ASN A 375 -17.93 -24.32 -4.33
N ALA A 376 -18.51 -25.28 -5.06
CA ALA A 376 -18.21 -25.47 -6.48
C ALA A 376 -18.65 -24.29 -7.37
N LEU A 377 -19.70 -23.56 -6.95
CA LEU A 377 -20.38 -22.53 -7.74
C LEU A 377 -20.11 -21.10 -7.25
N ILE A 378 -19.74 -20.93 -5.98
CA ILE A 378 -19.49 -19.60 -5.39
C ILE A 378 -18.38 -18.80 -6.11
N HIS A 379 -17.47 -19.49 -6.81
CA HIS A 379 -16.38 -18.87 -7.56
C HIS A 379 -16.76 -18.46 -8.99
N SER A 380 -17.87 -18.99 -9.50
CA SER A 380 -18.34 -18.83 -10.87
C SER A 380 -19.86 -19.00 -10.94
N PRO A 381 -20.64 -18.11 -10.30
CA PRO A 381 -22.09 -18.28 -10.17
C PRO A 381 -22.82 -18.27 -11.52
N TRP A 382 -22.22 -17.68 -12.56
CA TRP A 382 -22.74 -17.72 -13.93
C TRP A 382 -22.69 -19.09 -14.61
N ASP A 383 -21.88 -20.03 -14.10
CA ASP A 383 -21.83 -21.41 -14.58
C ASP A 383 -22.89 -22.29 -13.86
N ALA A 384 -23.60 -21.75 -12.87
CA ALA A 384 -24.59 -22.49 -12.11
C ALA A 384 -25.87 -22.75 -12.94
N PRO A 385 -26.45 -23.96 -12.86
CA PRO A 385 -27.78 -24.23 -13.40
C PRO A 385 -28.85 -23.29 -12.82
N SER A 386 -29.83 -22.91 -13.63
CA SER A 386 -30.87 -21.95 -13.24
C SER A 386 -31.73 -22.41 -12.07
N ASP A 387 -31.96 -23.72 -11.95
CA ASP A 387 -32.68 -24.34 -10.83
C ASP A 387 -31.88 -24.24 -9.52
N VAL A 388 -30.56 -24.43 -9.57
CA VAL A 388 -29.68 -24.23 -8.40
C VAL A 388 -29.67 -22.76 -7.97
N LEU A 389 -29.55 -21.82 -8.92
CA LEU A 389 -29.64 -20.39 -8.62
C LEU A 389 -31.00 -20.02 -7.97
N ALA A 390 -32.10 -20.56 -8.49
CA ALA A 390 -33.43 -20.36 -7.94
C ALA A 390 -33.59 -20.95 -6.52
N GLN A 391 -33.05 -22.13 -6.26
CA GLN A 391 -33.05 -22.76 -4.92
C GLN A 391 -32.35 -21.87 -3.87
N HIS A 392 -31.29 -21.18 -4.28
CA HIS A 392 -30.54 -20.24 -3.42
C HIS A 392 -31.04 -18.80 -3.53
N GLN A 393 -32.16 -18.55 -4.22
CA GLN A 393 -32.77 -17.21 -4.39
C GLN A 393 -31.83 -16.18 -5.03
N VAL A 394 -30.91 -16.62 -5.89
CA VAL A 394 -29.97 -15.75 -6.62
C VAL A 394 -30.45 -15.54 -8.05
N THR A 395 -30.70 -14.30 -8.45
CA THR A 395 -30.96 -13.90 -9.84
C THR A 395 -29.80 -13.08 -10.37
N LEU A 396 -29.04 -13.64 -11.31
CA LEU A 396 -27.92 -12.92 -11.93
C LEU A 396 -28.42 -11.71 -12.74
N GLY A 397 -27.70 -10.60 -12.63
CA GLY A 397 -28.10 -9.30 -13.20
C GLY A 397 -29.07 -8.49 -12.32
N ARG A 398 -29.63 -9.09 -11.26
CA ARG A 398 -30.43 -8.38 -10.25
C ARG A 398 -29.78 -8.43 -8.87
N ASP A 399 -29.55 -9.63 -8.35
CA ASP A 399 -29.04 -9.84 -6.99
C ASP A 399 -27.50 -9.84 -6.98
N TYR A 400 -26.88 -10.38 -8.02
CA TYR A 400 -25.43 -10.33 -8.26
C TYR A 400 -25.14 -10.17 -9.76
N PRO A 401 -24.19 -9.32 -10.21
CA PRO A 401 -23.99 -9.04 -11.62
C PRO A 401 -23.47 -10.23 -12.43
N THR A 402 -23.80 -10.26 -13.72
CA THR A 402 -23.14 -11.15 -14.68
C THR A 402 -21.71 -10.68 -14.98
N PRO A 403 -20.79 -11.57 -15.37
CA PRO A 403 -19.41 -11.18 -15.69
C PRO A 403 -19.31 -10.05 -16.70
N ILE A 404 -18.62 -8.96 -16.32
CA ILE A 404 -18.47 -7.75 -17.14
C ILE A 404 -17.60 -7.96 -18.40
N VAL A 405 -16.82 -9.04 -18.42
CA VAL A 405 -15.94 -9.41 -19.53
C VAL A 405 -15.84 -10.92 -19.58
N ASP A 406 -15.97 -11.52 -20.77
CA ASP A 406 -15.60 -12.93 -20.97
C ASP A 406 -14.07 -13.10 -20.85
N LEU A 407 -13.61 -14.05 -20.01
CA LEU A 407 -12.19 -14.27 -19.75
C LEU A 407 -11.41 -14.65 -21.02
N GLY A 408 -12.00 -15.46 -21.91
CA GLY A 408 -11.36 -15.87 -23.15
C GLY A 408 -11.10 -14.69 -24.09
N THR A 409 -12.12 -13.85 -24.25
CA THR A 409 -12.08 -12.61 -25.05
C THR A 409 -11.14 -11.58 -24.44
N GLY A 410 -11.22 -11.36 -23.13
CA GLY A 410 -10.32 -10.45 -22.40
C GLY A 410 -8.86 -10.87 -22.55
N ARG A 411 -8.57 -12.17 -22.40
CA ARG A 411 -7.22 -12.72 -22.61
C ARG A 411 -6.72 -12.49 -24.04
N ARG A 412 -7.51 -12.82 -25.07
CA ARG A 412 -7.12 -12.62 -26.47
C ARG A 412 -6.83 -11.15 -26.75
N ARG A 413 -7.70 -10.26 -26.28
CA ARG A 413 -7.53 -8.80 -26.40
C ARG A 413 -6.22 -8.32 -25.77
N ALA A 414 -5.91 -8.74 -24.55
CA ALA A 414 -4.67 -8.36 -23.88
C ALA A 414 -3.42 -8.86 -24.61
N LEU A 415 -3.44 -10.09 -25.13
CA LEU A 415 -2.32 -10.64 -25.90
C LEU A 415 -2.14 -9.92 -27.25
N PHE A 416 -3.24 -9.53 -27.90
CA PHE A 416 -3.20 -8.73 -29.13
C PHE A 416 -2.58 -7.35 -28.87
N ALA A 417 -3.03 -6.66 -27.81
CA ALA A 417 -2.43 -5.38 -27.38
C ALA A 417 -0.94 -5.53 -27.04
N PHE A 418 -0.55 -6.59 -26.33
CA PHE A 418 0.86 -6.83 -26.04
C PHE A 418 1.69 -7.13 -27.29
N ALA A 419 1.10 -7.78 -28.30
CA ALA A 419 1.76 -8.04 -29.57
C ALA A 419 1.97 -6.77 -30.41
N SER A 420 1.14 -5.72 -30.26
CA SER A 420 1.32 -4.47 -31.00
C SER A 420 2.60 -3.74 -30.60
N LEU A 421 3.05 -3.86 -29.35
CA LEU A 421 4.33 -3.31 -28.88
C LEU A 421 5.54 -3.80 -29.68
N LYS A 422 5.45 -5.00 -30.27
CA LYS A 422 6.54 -5.55 -31.11
C LYS A 422 6.52 -5.01 -32.53
N LYS A 423 5.38 -4.53 -33.02
CA LYS A 423 5.23 -3.99 -34.38
C LYS A 423 5.80 -2.58 -34.49
N ASP A 424 5.63 -1.76 -33.46
CA ASP A 424 6.15 -0.39 -33.44
C ASP A 424 7.68 -0.32 -33.38
N ARG A 425 8.36 -1.40 -32.97
CA ARG A 425 9.84 -1.50 -33.00
C ARG A 425 10.45 -1.53 -34.41
N PHE A 426 9.66 -1.82 -35.45
CA PHE A 426 10.15 -1.90 -36.83
C PHE A 426 9.87 -0.65 -37.67
N GLN A 427 9.10 0.32 -37.16
CA GLN A 427 8.80 1.58 -37.88
C GLN A 427 9.72 2.75 -37.49
N GLY A 428 10.70 2.53 -36.61
CA GLY A 428 11.70 3.54 -36.22
C GLY A 428 13.02 3.49 -37.01
N PHE A 429 13.05 2.78 -38.14
CA PHE A 429 14.21 2.62 -39.03
C PHE A 429 13.85 2.89 -40.50
N GLU A 430 13.11 3.97 -40.77
CA GLU A 430 12.99 4.55 -42.12
C GLU A 430 13.55 5.97 -42.16
#